data_AF-A0A163IA59-F1
#
_entry.id   AF-A0A163IA59-F1
#
_cell.length_a   1.000
_cell.length_b   1.000
_cell.length_c   1.000
_cell.angle_alpha   90.00
_cell.angle_beta   90.00
_cell.angle_gamma   90.00
#
_symmetry.space_group_name_H-M   'P 1'
#
loop_
_entity.id
_entity.type
_entity.pdbx_description
1 polymer ?
#
loop_
_entity_poly.entity_id
_entity_poly.type
_entity_poly.pdbx_seq_one_letter_code
_entity_poly.pdbx_strand_id
1 'polypeptide(L)'
;MPRPTDPPPSSAPLVAQFAGENLVVGGGVAVFHIASARVVVCSAYGRRGGKYFFLPKGRRDAGEEGRAGAEREGYEEVGYRNRVLPLPTPHRQPLAHPRVANPPLTAEPVWMQLMPLGHGATQYVLYWYVAETLPPALETLLETEAGAAYRPPPAYPRGLSLRERVGMEPEGYEPLHHKGTGVDEEELAYESRLVSVEEAVTLLGPGGVMADVVQTGWKGIQDRFAMEEVHSATTESPEFMQ
;
A
#
# COMPACT_ATOMS: atom_id res chain seq x y z
N MET A 1 -11.80 -13.31 -22.30
CA MET A 1 -11.03 -13.79 -21.14
C MET A 1 -9.72 -13.03 -21.10
N PRO A 2 -9.48 -12.15 -20.12
CA PRO A 2 -8.13 -11.61 -19.93
C PRO A 2 -7.19 -12.78 -19.65
N ARG A 3 -5.99 -12.74 -20.24
CA ARG A 3 -4.95 -13.76 -20.08
C ARG A 3 -4.62 -13.86 -18.57
N PRO A 4 -4.41 -15.06 -18.00
CA PRO A 4 -3.81 -15.16 -16.67
C PRO A 4 -2.52 -14.35 -16.70
N THR A 5 -2.44 -13.32 -15.87
CA THR A 5 -1.19 -12.58 -15.69
C THR A 5 -0.22 -13.55 -15.03
N ASP A 6 0.90 -13.83 -15.70
CA ASP A 6 1.96 -14.65 -15.12
C ASP A 6 2.32 -14.10 -13.74
N PRO A 7 2.61 -14.96 -12.74
CA PRO A 7 3.05 -14.48 -11.45
C PRO A 7 4.32 -13.65 -11.68
N PRO A 8 4.38 -12.46 -11.06
CA PRO A 8 5.48 -11.56 -11.29
C PRO A 8 6.82 -12.19 -10.84
N PRO A 9 7.91 -11.92 -11.57
CA PRO A 9 9.15 -12.68 -11.45
C PRO A 9 9.78 -12.51 -10.06
N SER A 10 10.14 -13.62 -9.43
CA SER A 10 10.83 -13.64 -8.15
C SER A 10 12.25 -14.17 -8.29
N SER A 11 13.16 -13.69 -7.44
CA SER A 11 14.52 -14.23 -7.37
C SER A 11 14.51 -15.68 -6.87
N ALA A 12 15.51 -16.47 -7.28
CA ALA A 12 15.72 -17.80 -6.71
C ALA A 12 15.95 -17.71 -5.19
N PRO A 13 15.57 -18.73 -4.40
CA PRO A 13 15.86 -18.78 -2.97
C PRO A 13 17.35 -18.52 -2.69
N LEU A 14 17.62 -17.66 -1.71
CA LEU A 14 18.97 -17.24 -1.32
C LEU A 14 19.17 -17.41 0.18
N VAL A 15 20.37 -17.84 0.58
CA VAL A 15 20.85 -17.77 1.97
C VAL A 15 21.89 -16.67 2.06
N ALA A 16 21.58 -15.61 2.80
CA ALA A 16 22.49 -14.50 3.10
C ALA A 16 22.28 -14.07 4.55
N GLN A 17 23.33 -13.50 5.16
CA GLN A 17 23.32 -13.05 6.56
C GLN A 17 23.86 -11.64 6.62
N PHE A 18 23.16 -10.77 7.36
CA PHE A 18 23.53 -9.39 7.58
C PHE A 18 23.45 -9.11 9.07
N ALA A 19 24.47 -8.48 9.63
CA ALA A 19 24.41 -7.96 11.00
C ALA A 19 23.41 -6.80 11.06
N GLY A 20 22.79 -6.57 12.22
CA GLY A 20 21.73 -5.55 12.36
C GLY A 20 22.21 -4.15 11.99
N GLU A 21 23.44 -3.81 12.32
CA GLU A 21 24.09 -2.54 11.95
C GLU A 21 24.31 -2.36 10.44
N ASN A 22 24.25 -3.46 9.68
CA ASN A 22 24.35 -3.49 8.22
C ASN A 22 22.99 -3.73 7.55
N LEU A 23 21.89 -3.68 8.30
CA LEU A 23 20.55 -3.95 7.78
C LEU A 23 19.64 -2.75 7.97
N VAL A 24 19.21 -2.15 6.87
CA VAL A 24 18.13 -1.16 6.85
C VAL A 24 16.83 -1.88 6.49
N VAL A 25 15.77 -1.56 7.22
CA VAL A 25 14.43 -2.08 6.97
C VAL A 25 13.52 -0.91 6.62
N GLY A 26 12.71 -1.06 5.58
CA GLY A 26 11.82 -0.02 5.10
C GLY A 26 10.46 -0.55 4.68
N GLY A 27 9.54 0.38 4.51
CA GLY A 27 8.19 0.17 4.02
C GLY A 27 7.97 0.99 2.76
N GLY A 28 7.35 0.37 1.75
CA GLY A 28 6.80 1.06 0.60
C GLY A 28 5.31 0.74 0.47
N VAL A 29 4.55 1.62 -0.17
CA VAL A 29 3.09 1.44 -0.23
C VAL A 29 2.50 1.92 -1.56
N ALA A 30 1.58 1.12 -2.11
CA ALA A 30 0.68 1.57 -3.17
C ALA A 30 -0.62 2.07 -2.54
N VAL A 31 -0.86 3.39 -2.59
CA VAL A 31 -2.04 4.03 -2.00
C VAL A 31 -3.13 4.16 -3.05
N PHE A 32 -4.21 3.40 -2.89
CA PHE A 32 -5.36 3.40 -3.80
C PHE A 32 -6.48 4.30 -3.29
N HIS A 33 -7.06 5.09 -4.18
CA HIS A 33 -8.39 5.63 -4.00
C HIS A 33 -9.40 4.65 -4.63
N ILE A 34 -9.95 3.77 -3.78
CA ILE A 34 -10.76 2.61 -4.21
C ILE A 34 -11.97 3.05 -5.04
N ALA A 35 -12.71 4.07 -4.59
CA ALA A 35 -13.95 4.51 -5.23
C ALA A 35 -13.76 4.94 -6.69
N SER A 36 -12.59 5.51 -7.00
CA SER A 36 -12.25 6.00 -8.35
C SER A 36 -11.36 5.07 -9.15
N ALA A 37 -10.95 3.92 -8.61
CA ALA A 37 -9.97 3.01 -9.20
C ALA A 37 -8.65 3.70 -9.60
N ARG A 38 -8.17 4.63 -8.76
CA ARG A 38 -6.91 5.35 -8.95
C ARG A 38 -5.88 4.97 -7.90
N VAL A 39 -4.61 5.14 -8.23
CA VAL A 39 -3.49 4.92 -7.33
C VAL A 39 -2.57 6.14 -7.35
N VAL A 40 -1.97 6.45 -6.21
CA VAL A 40 -1.02 7.56 -6.10
C VAL A 40 0.32 7.15 -6.71
N VAL A 41 0.86 8.02 -7.56
CA VAL A 41 2.21 7.90 -8.12
C VAL A 41 3.00 9.18 -7.81
N CYS A 42 4.22 9.01 -7.31
CA CYS A 42 5.19 10.07 -7.10
C CYS A 42 6.00 10.30 -8.37
N SER A 43 6.53 11.51 -8.50
CA SER A 43 7.52 11.82 -9.50
C SER A 43 8.50 12.87 -9.01
N ALA A 44 9.74 12.75 -9.47
CA ALA A 44 10.82 13.68 -9.18
C ALA A 44 11.74 13.79 -10.38
N TYR A 45 12.59 14.83 -10.38
CA TYR A 45 13.61 15.02 -11.39
C TYR A 45 14.93 14.42 -10.91
N GLY A 46 15.47 13.47 -11.66
CA GLY A 46 16.79 12.92 -11.36
C GLY A 46 17.89 13.95 -11.60
N ARG A 47 19.10 13.69 -11.11
CA ARG A 47 20.27 14.59 -11.24
C ARG A 47 20.62 14.99 -12.68
N ARG A 48 20.18 14.21 -13.66
CA ARG A 48 20.37 14.47 -15.11
C ARG A 48 19.16 15.15 -15.77
N GLY A 49 18.19 15.63 -15.00
CA GLY A 49 16.99 16.33 -15.47
C GLY A 49 15.86 15.44 -16.00
N GLY A 50 16.03 14.10 -15.99
CA GLY A 50 14.97 13.17 -16.37
C GLY A 50 13.94 13.02 -15.25
N LYS A 51 12.65 13.19 -15.57
CA LYS A 51 11.56 12.89 -14.65
C LYS A 51 11.42 11.38 -14.50
N TYR A 52 11.40 10.89 -13.28
CA TYR A 52 11.17 9.48 -12.96
C TYR A 52 9.97 9.35 -12.03
N PHE A 53 9.36 8.16 -12.02
CA PHE A 53 8.15 7.87 -11.27
C PHE A 53 8.38 6.71 -10.31
N PHE A 54 7.73 6.77 -9.15
CA PHE A 54 7.88 5.77 -8.10
C PHE A 54 6.63 5.72 -7.21
N LEU A 55 6.54 4.67 -6.41
CA LEU A 55 5.63 4.57 -5.28
C LEU A 55 6.35 5.02 -4.01
N PRO A 56 5.62 5.63 -3.04
CA PRO A 56 6.25 6.13 -1.84
C PRO A 56 6.87 5.00 -1.02
N LYS A 57 8.06 5.25 -0.48
CA LYS A 57 8.81 4.30 0.34
C LYS A 57 9.90 5.00 1.15
N GLY A 58 10.18 4.46 2.33
CA GLY A 58 11.34 4.91 3.09
C GLY A 58 11.67 4.00 4.25
N ARG A 59 12.59 4.48 5.08
CA ARG A 59 13.17 3.69 6.17
C ARG A 59 12.19 3.71 7.33
N ARG A 60 11.98 2.55 7.96
CA ARG A 60 11.23 2.56 9.22
C ARG A 60 12.05 3.25 10.30
N ASP A 61 11.36 3.91 11.22
CA ASP A 61 11.96 4.48 12.41
C ASP A 61 12.40 3.41 13.42
N ALA A 62 13.31 3.78 14.32
CA ALA A 62 13.77 2.89 15.38
C ALA A 62 12.61 2.49 16.30
N GLY A 63 12.30 1.19 16.36
CA GLY A 63 11.18 0.66 17.15
C GLY A 63 9.82 0.73 16.44
N GLU A 64 9.76 1.24 15.21
CA GLU A 64 8.52 1.33 14.43
C GLU A 64 8.15 -0.03 13.81
N GLU A 65 6.84 -0.32 13.82
CA GLU A 65 6.26 -1.48 13.16
C GLU A 65 6.23 -1.30 11.64
N GLY A 66 6.51 -2.37 10.89
CA GLY A 66 6.69 -2.27 9.43
C GLY A 66 5.48 -1.72 8.66
N ARG A 67 4.25 -2.02 9.12
CA ARG A 67 3.03 -1.46 8.52
C ARG A 67 2.89 0.04 8.80
N ALA A 68 3.11 0.44 10.06
CA ALA A 68 3.01 1.83 10.48
C ALA A 68 4.05 2.70 9.74
N GLY A 69 5.28 2.18 9.57
CA GLY A 69 6.30 2.85 8.77
C GLY A 69 5.88 3.01 7.31
N ALA A 70 5.32 1.98 6.67
CA ALA A 70 4.82 2.12 5.31
C ALA A 70 3.69 3.17 5.17
N GLU A 71 2.80 3.27 6.16
CA GLU A 71 1.73 4.28 6.18
C GLU A 71 2.28 5.70 6.35
N ARG A 72 3.23 5.88 7.28
CA ARG A 72 3.94 7.14 7.51
C ARG A 72 4.69 7.59 6.26
N GLU A 73 5.53 6.73 5.69
CA GLU A 73 6.29 7.01 4.46
C GLU A 73 5.35 7.34 3.29
N GLY A 74 4.22 6.62 3.19
CA GLY A 74 3.16 6.97 2.25
C GLY A 74 2.62 8.38 2.46
N TYR A 75 2.37 8.80 3.70
CA TYR A 75 1.87 10.15 3.95
C TYR A 75 2.93 11.23 3.73
N GLU A 76 4.15 11.03 4.21
CA GLU A 76 5.23 12.01 4.15
C GLU A 76 5.63 12.29 2.69
N GLU A 77 5.85 11.26 1.88
CA GLU A 77 6.31 11.43 0.49
C GLU A 77 5.21 11.81 -0.52
N VAL A 78 3.92 11.49 -0.27
CA VAL A 78 2.84 11.81 -1.23
C VAL A 78 1.72 12.71 -0.73
N GLY A 79 1.65 13.01 0.56
CA GLY A 79 0.65 13.90 1.13
C GLY A 79 -0.77 13.33 1.18
N TYR A 80 -0.97 12.04 0.89
CA TYR A 80 -2.26 11.37 1.09
C TYR A 80 -2.20 10.52 2.34
N ARG A 81 -3.08 10.79 3.31
CA ARG A 81 -3.22 9.87 4.43
C ARG A 81 -3.74 8.56 3.90
N ASN A 82 -3.15 7.50 4.40
CA ASN A 82 -3.39 6.17 3.89
C ASN A 82 -3.40 5.17 5.03
N ARG A 83 -4.05 4.04 4.80
CA ARG A 83 -4.12 2.92 5.73
C ARG A 83 -3.94 1.62 4.98
N VAL A 84 -3.09 0.74 5.49
CA VAL A 84 -2.89 -0.59 4.90
C VAL A 84 -4.23 -1.33 4.83
N LEU A 85 -4.51 -1.86 3.65
CA LEU A 85 -5.78 -2.47 3.30
C LEU A 85 -5.66 -4.00 3.41
N PRO A 86 -6.48 -4.66 4.25
CA PRO A 86 -6.55 -6.11 4.27
C PRO A 86 -7.16 -6.63 2.97
N LEU A 87 -6.43 -7.53 2.30
CA LEU A 87 -6.80 -8.11 1.00
C LEU A 87 -6.64 -9.65 1.03
N PRO A 88 -7.31 -10.39 0.13
CA PRO A 88 -7.18 -11.83 -0.01
C PRO A 88 -5.91 -12.21 -0.80
N THR A 89 -4.80 -11.54 -0.51
CA THR A 89 -3.52 -11.77 -1.19
C THR A 89 -2.87 -13.06 -0.68
N PRO A 90 -2.35 -13.93 -1.57
CA PRO A 90 -1.66 -15.13 -1.15
C PRO A 90 -0.42 -14.80 -0.30
N HIS A 91 -0.30 -15.41 0.87
CA HIS A 91 0.87 -15.30 1.74
C HIS A 91 1.26 -16.67 2.33
N ARG A 92 2.47 -16.73 2.89
CA ARG A 92 3.01 -17.96 3.52
C ARG A 92 3.13 -17.87 5.04
N GLN A 93 2.74 -16.75 5.64
CA GLN A 93 2.80 -16.58 7.09
C GLN A 93 1.81 -17.51 7.82
N PRO A 94 2.20 -18.09 8.97
CA PRO A 94 1.33 -18.92 9.76
C PRO A 94 0.22 -18.09 10.43
N LEU A 95 -0.90 -18.73 10.73
CA LEU A 95 -1.95 -18.10 11.52
C LEU A 95 -1.61 -18.11 13.01
N ALA A 96 -2.02 -17.05 13.70
CA ALA A 96 -1.96 -16.99 15.16
C ALA A 96 -2.75 -18.14 15.80
N HIS A 97 -2.30 -18.62 16.96
CA HIS A 97 -3.02 -19.62 17.74
C HIS A 97 -4.11 -18.96 18.61
N PRO A 98 -5.30 -19.58 18.77
CA PRO A 98 -5.75 -20.79 18.08
C PRO A 98 -5.94 -20.51 16.59
N ARG A 99 -5.61 -21.49 15.73
CA ARG A 99 -5.77 -21.38 14.27
C ARG A 99 -7.26 -21.28 13.94
N VAL A 100 -7.82 -20.08 14.04
CA VAL A 100 -9.10 -19.74 13.41
C VAL A 100 -8.86 -19.91 11.91
N ALA A 101 -9.82 -20.51 11.19
CA ALA A 101 -9.73 -20.73 9.75
C ALA A 101 -9.10 -19.53 9.03
N ASN A 102 -8.17 -19.78 8.09
CA ASN A 102 -7.42 -18.76 7.33
C ASN A 102 -8.22 -17.45 7.23
N PRO A 103 -7.84 -16.37 7.95
CA PRO A 103 -8.54 -15.11 7.82
C PRO A 103 -8.49 -14.75 6.34
N PRO A 104 -9.64 -14.57 5.68
CA PRO A 104 -9.69 -14.44 4.22
C PRO A 104 -8.98 -13.17 3.75
N LEU A 105 -8.73 -12.22 4.66
CA LEU A 105 -8.15 -10.92 4.40
C LEU A 105 -6.96 -10.70 5.34
N THR A 106 -5.81 -10.34 4.78
CA THR A 106 -4.61 -10.00 5.55
C THR A 106 -3.96 -8.72 5.03
N ALA A 107 -3.21 -8.06 5.90
CA ALA A 107 -2.42 -6.87 5.61
C ALA A 107 -0.92 -7.22 5.52
N GLU A 108 -0.61 -8.43 5.04
CA GLU A 108 0.78 -8.85 4.79
C GLU A 108 1.37 -8.08 3.60
N PRO A 109 2.70 -7.88 3.56
CA PRO A 109 3.33 -7.26 2.39
C PRO A 109 3.13 -8.12 1.16
N VAL A 110 2.81 -7.48 0.03
CA VAL A 110 2.60 -8.13 -1.27
C VAL A 110 3.91 -8.34 -2.03
N TRP A 111 4.98 -7.65 -1.61
CA TRP A 111 6.31 -7.79 -2.19
C TRP A 111 7.41 -7.56 -1.17
N MET A 112 8.59 -8.11 -1.43
CA MET A 112 9.82 -7.79 -0.70
C MET A 112 10.97 -7.58 -1.70
N GLN A 113 11.75 -6.52 -1.52
CA GLN A 113 12.99 -6.28 -2.27
C GLN A 113 14.19 -6.27 -1.34
N LEU A 114 15.29 -6.85 -1.83
CA LEU A 114 16.60 -6.85 -1.19
C LEU A 114 17.56 -6.06 -2.11
N MET A 115 17.98 -4.86 -1.71
CA MET A 115 18.82 -3.96 -2.51
C MET A 115 20.05 -3.45 -1.75
N PRO A 116 21.25 -3.42 -2.35
CA PRO A 116 22.41 -2.82 -1.69
C PRO A 116 22.17 -1.33 -1.42
N LEU A 117 22.66 -0.82 -0.29
CA LEU A 117 22.55 0.59 0.08
C LEU A 117 23.95 1.22 0.19
N GLY A 118 24.30 2.06 -0.78
CA GLY A 118 25.60 2.73 -0.83
C GLY A 118 26.75 1.81 -1.24
N HIS A 119 27.97 2.17 -0.83
CA HIS A 119 29.21 1.48 -1.22
C HIS A 119 29.74 0.49 -0.17
N GLY A 120 28.96 0.18 0.87
CA GLY A 120 29.34 -0.68 2.00
C GLY A 120 28.66 -2.04 2.01
N ALA A 121 28.74 -2.73 3.16
CA ALA A 121 28.04 -3.99 3.42
C ALA A 121 26.55 -3.79 3.81
N THR A 122 26.04 -2.57 3.70
CA THR A 122 24.67 -2.23 4.10
C THR A 122 23.66 -2.74 3.08
N GLN A 123 22.68 -3.47 3.59
CA GLN A 123 21.61 -4.07 2.84
C GLN A 123 20.29 -3.39 3.19
N TYR A 124 19.49 -3.07 2.19
CA TYR A 124 18.14 -2.57 2.37
C TYR A 124 17.12 -3.67 2.08
N VAL A 125 16.30 -4.00 3.08
CA VAL A 125 15.10 -4.83 2.92
C VAL A 125 13.90 -3.90 2.90
N LEU A 126 13.16 -3.93 1.80
CA LEU A 126 11.98 -3.12 1.59
C LEU A 126 10.75 -4.02 1.45
N TYR A 127 9.75 -3.82 2.30
CA TYR A 127 8.47 -4.51 2.22
C TYR A 127 7.43 -3.59 1.58
N TRP A 128 6.73 -4.09 0.57
CA TRP A 128 5.69 -3.34 -0.13
C TRP A 128 4.30 -3.74 0.36
N TYR A 129 3.49 -2.75 0.72
CA TYR A 129 2.12 -2.90 1.18
C TYR A 129 1.13 -2.28 0.19
N VAL A 130 -0.13 -2.62 0.38
CA VAL A 130 -1.25 -2.02 -0.34
C VAL A 130 -2.09 -1.27 0.68
N ALA A 131 -2.41 -0.02 0.37
CA ALA A 131 -3.19 0.85 1.25
C ALA A 131 -4.33 1.52 0.49
N GLU A 132 -5.29 2.05 1.25
CA GLU A 132 -6.33 2.94 0.74
C GLU A 132 -6.10 4.37 1.22
N THR A 133 -6.61 5.35 0.48
CA THR A 133 -6.89 6.69 1.02
C THR A 133 -7.96 6.62 2.11
N LEU A 134 -8.06 7.64 2.95
CA LEU A 134 -9.01 7.67 4.06
C LEU A 134 -10.36 8.32 3.68
N PRO A 135 -11.47 7.97 4.35
CA PRO A 135 -12.72 8.69 4.18
C PRO A 135 -12.64 10.07 4.86
N PRO A 136 -13.46 11.05 4.43
CA PRO A 136 -13.39 12.42 4.93
C PRO A 136 -13.47 12.55 6.46
N ALA A 137 -14.35 11.78 7.10
CA ALA A 137 -14.52 11.83 8.55
C ALA A 137 -13.25 11.41 9.31
N LEU A 138 -12.45 10.50 8.73
CA LEU A 138 -11.22 10.04 9.33
C LEU A 138 -10.06 11.01 9.06
N GLU A 139 -10.03 11.68 7.90
CA GLU A 139 -9.12 12.80 7.64
C GLU A 139 -9.26 13.87 8.73
N THR A 140 -10.49 14.32 9.01
CA THR A 140 -10.74 15.33 10.06
C THR A 140 -10.31 14.86 11.45
N LEU A 141 -10.53 13.59 11.79
CA LEU A 141 -10.13 13.05 13.10
C LEU A 141 -8.61 13.03 13.29
N LEU A 142 -7.88 12.85 12.20
CA LEU A 142 -6.42 12.71 12.18
C LEU A 142 -5.71 14.03 11.85
N GLU A 143 -6.44 15.12 11.70
CA GLU A 143 -5.86 16.44 11.49
C GLU A 143 -4.93 16.79 12.65
N THR A 144 -3.74 17.28 12.29
CA THR A 144 -2.68 17.64 13.21
C THR A 144 -2.13 19.00 12.79
N GLU A 145 -1.60 19.76 13.75
CA GLU A 145 -0.90 21.02 13.46
C GLU A 145 0.31 20.77 12.54
N ALA A 146 0.69 21.79 11.78
CA ALA A 146 1.86 21.70 10.90
C ALA A 146 3.13 21.41 11.72
N GLY A 147 3.89 20.39 11.32
CA GLY A 147 5.09 19.94 12.02
C GLY A 147 4.85 19.05 13.24
N ALA A 148 3.59 18.74 13.58
CA ALA A 148 3.30 17.72 14.57
C ALA A 148 3.68 16.32 14.05
N ALA A 149 3.97 15.40 14.98
CA ALA A 149 4.28 14.02 14.65
C ALA A 149 3.15 13.36 13.87
N TYR A 150 3.52 12.49 12.92
CA TYR A 150 2.55 11.71 12.15
C TYR A 150 1.62 10.93 13.08
N ARG A 151 0.31 11.09 12.86
CA ARG A 151 -0.72 10.34 13.57
C ARG A 151 -1.22 9.19 12.69
N PRO A 152 -0.89 7.93 13.03
CA PRO A 152 -1.31 6.79 12.22
C PRO A 152 -2.82 6.62 12.28
N PRO A 153 -3.46 6.17 11.18
CA PRO A 153 -4.88 5.86 11.19
C PRO A 153 -5.17 4.60 12.04
N PRO A 154 -6.40 4.45 12.54
CA PRO A 154 -6.84 3.19 13.12
C PRO A 154 -6.85 2.09 12.05
N ALA A 155 -6.45 0.87 12.42
CA ALA A 155 -6.48 -0.29 11.52
C ALA A 155 -7.84 -0.48 10.82
N TYR A 156 -7.81 -1.10 9.64
CA TYR A 156 -9.02 -1.31 8.85
C TYR A 156 -10.04 -2.15 9.65
N PRO A 157 -11.30 -1.71 9.81
CA PRO A 157 -12.27 -2.43 10.64
C PRO A 157 -12.58 -3.82 10.08
N ARG A 158 -12.51 -4.87 10.92
CA ARG A 158 -12.64 -6.27 10.48
C ARG A 158 -13.98 -6.62 9.82
N GLY A 159 -15.05 -5.92 10.18
CA GLY A 159 -16.41 -6.17 9.67
C GLY A 159 -16.87 -5.19 8.59
N LEU A 160 -16.01 -4.27 8.15
CA LEU A 160 -16.36 -3.29 7.14
C LEU A 160 -16.06 -3.85 5.75
N SER A 161 -17.07 -4.00 4.89
CA SER A 161 -16.86 -4.39 3.49
C SER A 161 -16.23 -3.24 2.68
N LEU A 162 -15.63 -3.54 1.53
CA LEU A 162 -15.13 -2.52 0.62
C LEU A 162 -16.27 -1.63 0.09
N ARG A 163 -17.46 -2.20 -0.15
CA ARG A 163 -18.62 -1.44 -0.64
C ARG A 163 -19.10 -0.42 0.39
N GLU A 164 -19.25 -0.84 1.64
CA GLU A 164 -19.59 0.08 2.73
C GLU A 164 -18.51 1.13 2.93
N ARG A 165 -17.23 0.73 2.86
CA ARG A 165 -16.10 1.66 2.95
C ARG A 165 -16.15 2.72 1.84
N VAL A 166 -16.35 2.33 0.59
CA VAL A 166 -16.54 3.27 -0.54
C VAL A 166 -17.76 4.16 -0.29
N GLY A 167 -18.85 3.61 0.25
CA GLY A 167 -20.05 4.37 0.62
C GLY A 167 -19.86 5.42 1.73
N MET A 168 -18.70 5.43 2.42
CA MET A 168 -18.34 6.50 3.37
C MET A 168 -17.81 7.76 2.69
N GLU A 169 -17.58 7.71 1.38
CA GLU A 169 -17.11 8.84 0.57
C GLU A 169 -18.31 9.44 -0.20
N PRO A 170 -18.50 10.77 -0.16
CA PRO A 170 -19.55 11.40 -0.95
C PRO A 170 -19.28 11.23 -2.45
N GLU A 171 -20.34 11.30 -3.28
CA GLU A 171 -20.19 11.23 -4.73
C GLU A 171 -19.24 12.33 -5.24
N GLY A 172 -18.27 11.94 -6.06
CA GLY A 172 -17.25 12.85 -6.59
C GLY A 172 -16.18 13.27 -5.56
N TYR A 173 -16.09 12.59 -4.42
CA TYR A 173 -15.02 12.84 -3.45
C TYR A 173 -13.64 12.67 -4.06
N GLU A 174 -12.77 13.65 -3.79
CA GLU A 174 -11.35 13.57 -4.05
C GLU A 174 -10.62 13.53 -2.70
N PRO A 175 -9.75 12.52 -2.47
CA PRO A 175 -8.96 12.43 -1.25
C PRO A 175 -8.15 13.69 -0.98
N LEU A 176 -8.05 14.09 0.28
CA LEU A 176 -7.32 15.27 0.68
C LEU A 176 -5.81 15.08 0.42
N HIS A 177 -5.24 15.98 -0.38
CA HIS A 177 -3.82 16.03 -0.65
C HIS A 177 -3.16 17.12 0.21
N HIS A 178 -2.56 16.70 1.32
CA HIS A 178 -1.80 17.54 2.24
C HIS A 178 -0.49 18.01 1.57
N LYS A 179 -0.17 19.30 1.68
CA LYS A 179 1.03 19.88 1.08
C LYS A 179 2.13 20.05 2.12
N GLY A 180 3.39 19.95 1.68
CA GLY A 180 4.55 20.15 2.54
C GLY A 180 4.74 19.04 3.58
N THR A 181 4.40 17.79 3.23
CA THR A 181 4.53 16.63 4.11
C THR A 181 5.91 15.97 4.06
N GLY A 182 6.73 16.28 3.05
CA GLY A 182 8.08 15.72 2.90
C GLY A 182 8.99 16.13 4.05
N VAL A 183 9.86 15.22 4.48
CA VAL A 183 10.68 15.42 5.69
C VAL A 183 12.00 16.13 5.42
N ASP A 184 12.41 16.23 4.16
CA ASP A 184 13.59 16.98 3.72
C ASP A 184 13.39 17.74 2.41
N GLU A 185 14.41 18.51 1.99
CA GLU A 185 14.35 19.32 0.77
C GLU A 185 14.14 18.51 -0.52
N GLU A 186 14.60 17.25 -0.55
CA GLU A 186 14.44 16.38 -1.70
C GLU A 186 12.99 15.90 -1.80
N GLU A 187 12.43 15.41 -0.70
CA GLU A 187 11.04 14.94 -0.64
C GLU A 187 10.02 16.07 -0.82
N LEU A 188 10.32 17.27 -0.31
CA LEU A 188 9.49 18.45 -0.52
C LEU A 188 9.38 18.84 -2.01
N ALA A 189 10.32 18.41 -2.84
CA ALA A 189 10.29 18.62 -4.28
C ALA A 189 9.53 17.52 -5.04
N TYR A 190 9.05 16.48 -4.37
CA TYR A 190 8.29 15.40 -5.00
C TYR A 190 6.90 15.89 -5.41
N GLU A 191 6.47 15.45 -6.60
CA GLU A 191 5.12 15.68 -7.09
C GLU A 191 4.34 14.37 -7.02
N SER A 192 3.22 14.36 -6.30
CA SER A 192 2.32 13.20 -6.23
C SER A 192 0.97 13.49 -6.90
N ARG A 193 0.38 12.45 -7.51
CA ARG A 193 -0.94 12.53 -8.13
C ARG A 193 -1.65 11.18 -8.16
N LEU A 194 -2.97 11.22 -8.08
CA LEU A 194 -3.83 10.07 -8.36
C LEU A 194 -3.96 9.89 -9.88
N VAL A 195 -3.62 8.70 -10.37
CA VAL A 195 -3.74 8.31 -11.77
C VAL A 195 -4.47 6.97 -11.88
N SER A 196 -4.96 6.59 -13.06
CA SER A 196 -5.56 5.25 -13.23
C SER A 196 -4.51 4.16 -13.00
N VAL A 197 -4.97 2.95 -12.69
CA VAL A 197 -4.08 1.79 -12.51
C VAL A 197 -3.24 1.52 -13.76
N GLU A 198 -3.82 1.64 -14.95
CA GLU A 198 -3.12 1.45 -16.22
C GLU A 198 -2.05 2.52 -16.47
N GLU A 199 -2.37 3.78 -16.17
CA GLU A 199 -1.40 4.88 -16.25
C GLU A 199 -0.27 4.66 -15.26
N ALA A 200 -0.57 4.28 -14.01
CA ALA A 200 0.45 3.99 -13.00
C ALA A 200 1.43 2.90 -13.44
N VAL A 201 0.93 1.79 -13.97
CA VAL A 201 1.77 0.69 -14.50
C VAL A 201 2.68 1.18 -15.62
N THR A 202 2.17 2.06 -16.49
CA THR A 202 2.96 2.65 -17.58
C THR A 202 4.05 3.56 -17.06
N LEU A 203 3.73 4.46 -16.13
CA LEU A 203 4.66 5.44 -15.54
C LEU A 203 5.76 4.76 -14.71
N LEU A 204 5.40 3.74 -13.93
CA LEU A 204 6.33 3.00 -13.05
C LEU A 204 7.25 2.04 -13.81
N GLY A 205 7.02 1.87 -15.12
CA GLY A 205 7.76 0.95 -15.97
C GLY A 205 7.14 -0.46 -15.92
N PRO A 206 6.50 -0.93 -17.01
CA PRO A 206 5.93 -2.27 -17.07
C PRO A 206 6.96 -3.37 -16.75
N GLY A 207 6.60 -4.30 -15.87
CA GLY A 207 7.49 -5.37 -15.39
C GLY A 207 8.50 -4.94 -14.33
N GLY A 208 8.44 -3.68 -13.86
CA GLY A 208 9.16 -3.23 -12.67
C GLY A 208 8.40 -3.59 -11.39
N VAL A 209 9.13 -3.77 -10.29
CA VAL A 209 8.55 -4.18 -9.00
C VAL A 209 7.41 -3.27 -8.54
N MET A 210 7.54 -1.95 -8.69
CA MET A 210 6.49 -1.02 -8.29
C MET A 210 5.22 -1.17 -9.14
N ALA A 211 5.35 -1.47 -10.44
CA ALA A 211 4.22 -1.78 -11.29
C ALA A 211 3.56 -3.11 -10.88
N ASP A 212 4.35 -4.12 -10.53
CA ASP A 212 3.84 -5.42 -10.04
C ASP A 212 3.10 -5.25 -8.69
N VAL A 213 3.58 -4.38 -7.80
CA VAL A 213 2.89 -4.02 -6.55
C VAL A 213 1.54 -3.38 -6.84
N VAL A 214 1.46 -2.44 -7.78
CA VAL A 214 0.18 -1.82 -8.19
C VAL A 214 -0.77 -2.87 -8.76
N GLN A 215 -0.31 -3.73 -9.68
CA GLN A 215 -1.14 -4.77 -10.27
C GLN A 215 -1.64 -5.78 -9.24
N THR A 216 -0.76 -6.21 -8.33
CA THR A 216 -1.10 -7.15 -7.26
C THR A 216 -2.10 -6.54 -6.30
N GLY A 217 -1.91 -5.28 -5.91
CA GLY A 217 -2.84 -4.56 -5.04
C GLY A 217 -4.20 -4.36 -5.68
N TRP A 218 -4.23 -3.92 -6.94
CA TRP A 218 -5.50 -3.72 -7.66
C TRP A 218 -6.25 -5.04 -7.85
N LYS A 219 -5.55 -6.11 -8.25
CA LYS A 219 -6.13 -7.45 -8.32
C LYS A 219 -6.70 -7.88 -6.96
N GLY A 220 -5.97 -7.67 -5.87
CA GLY A 220 -6.44 -8.01 -4.52
C GLY A 220 -7.72 -7.24 -4.15
N ILE A 221 -7.82 -5.96 -4.52
CA ILE A 221 -9.03 -5.15 -4.32
C ILE A 221 -10.22 -5.73 -5.12
N GLN A 222 -10.00 -6.08 -6.39
CA GLN A 222 -11.02 -6.70 -7.24
C GLN A 222 -11.47 -8.06 -6.70
N ASP A 223 -10.53 -8.91 -6.30
CA ASP A 223 -10.81 -10.22 -5.71
C ASP A 223 -11.61 -10.08 -4.40
N ARG A 224 -11.29 -9.05 -3.58
CA ARG A 224 -12.04 -8.76 -2.36
C ARG A 224 -13.49 -8.35 -2.65
N PHE A 225 -13.73 -7.46 -3.62
CA PHE A 225 -15.08 -7.12 -4.05
C PHE A 225 -15.88 -8.35 -4.48
N ALA A 226 -15.29 -9.21 -5.33
CA ALA A 226 -15.93 -10.43 -5.78
C ALA A 226 -16.23 -11.41 -4.64
N MET A 227 -15.31 -11.55 -3.68
CA MET A 227 -15.50 -12.40 -2.49
C MET A 227 -16.65 -11.90 -1.60
N GLU A 228 -16.71 -10.58 -1.36
CA GLU A 228 -17.76 -9.96 -0.55
C GLU A 228 -19.14 -10.03 -1.24
N GLU A 229 -19.21 -9.89 -2.57
CA GLU A 229 -20.45 -10.08 -3.34
C GLU A 229 -21.02 -11.49 -3.22
N VAL A 230 -20.19 -12.52 -3.40
CA VAL A 230 -20.61 -13.92 -3.27
C VAL A 230 -21.12 -14.19 -1.86
N HIS A 231 -20.44 -13.67 -0.83
CA HIS A 231 -20.88 -13.82 0.56
C HIS A 231 -22.25 -13.17 0.81
N SER A 232 -22.48 -11.96 0.28
CA SER A 232 -23.77 -11.27 0.38
C SER A 232 -24.90 -12.08 -0.27
N ALA A 233 -24.70 -12.54 -1.51
CA ALA A 233 -25.70 -13.31 -2.25
C ALA A 233 -26.06 -14.66 -1.60
N THR A 234 -25.09 -15.30 -0.93
CA THR A 234 -25.30 -16.57 -0.23
C THR A 234 -26.10 -16.37 1.07
N THR A 235 -25.87 -15.25 1.76
CA THR A 235 -26.54 -14.93 3.03
C THR A 235 -27.97 -14.44 2.81
N GLU A 236 -28.26 -13.84 1.67
CA GLU A 236 -29.62 -13.37 1.30
C GLU A 236 -30.49 -14.45 0.61
N SER A 237 -29.96 -15.65 0.39
CA SER A 237 -30.71 -16.73 -0.26
C SER A 237 -31.80 -17.32 0.66
N PRO A 238 -33.06 -17.50 0.18
CA PRO A 238 -34.20 -17.91 1.01
C PRO A 238 -34.07 -19.29 1.69
N GLU A 239 -33.11 -20.12 1.28
CA GLU A 239 -32.83 -21.42 1.89
C GLU A 239 -32.14 -21.33 3.26
N PHE A 240 -31.52 -20.18 3.59
CA PHE A 240 -30.83 -19.97 4.88
C PHE A 240 -31.60 -19.08 5.88
N MET A 241 -32.77 -18.57 5.49
CA MET A 241 -33.67 -17.79 6.37
C MET A 241 -34.79 -18.65 7.02
N GLN A 242 -34.60 -19.97 7.13
CA GLN A 242 -35.54 -20.89 7.81
C GLN A 242 -35.03 -21.34 9.18
#